data_AF-W4SD79-F1
#
_entry.id   AF-W4SD79-F1
#
_cell.length_a   1.000
_cell.length_b   1.000
_cell.length_c   1.000
_cell.angle_alpha   90.00
_cell.angle_beta   90.00
_cell.angle_gamma   90.00
#
_symmetry.space_group_name_H-M   'P 1'
#
loop_
_entity.id
_entity.type
_entity.pdbx_description
1 polymer ?
#
loop_
_entity_poly.entity_id
_entity_poly.type
_entity_poly.pdbx_seq_one_letter_code
_entity_poly.pdbx_strand_id
1 'polypeptide(L)' 'MREAFAAGVENLLASLDRSGAAPGTAEAAAERASNLDMMAHAIGAIVLSRSCPNDSPLADEIIAVCRDQILSSLQASN' A
#
# COMPACT_ATOMS: atom_id res chain seq x y z
N MET A 1 -11.06 0.70 18.79
CA MET A 1 -10.58 1.45 17.61
C MET A 1 -9.27 0.89 17.07
N ARG A 2 -8.19 0.80 17.89
CA ARG A 2 -6.90 0.22 17.45
C ARG A 2 -7.01 -1.23 16.97
N GLU A 3 -7.74 -2.07 17.70
CA GLU A 3 -7.98 -3.47 17.32
C GLU A 3 -8.80 -3.59 16.03
N ALA A 4 -9.85 -2.78 15.87
CA ALA A 4 -10.65 -2.76 14.66
C ALA A 4 -9.84 -2.30 13.43
N PHE A 5 -8.93 -1.33 13.60
CA PHE A 5 -8.00 -0.92 12.54
C PHE A 5 -7.04 -2.06 12.16
N ALA A 6 -6.42 -2.71 13.16
CA ALA A 6 -5.54 -3.85 12.92
C ALA A 6 -6.28 -4.98 12.18
N ALA A 7 -7.49 -5.33 12.63
CA ALA A 7 -8.33 -6.32 11.94
C ALA A 7 -8.66 -5.92 10.50
N GLY A 8 -8.93 -4.64 10.24
CA GLY A 8 -9.15 -4.11 8.90
C GLY A 8 -7.91 -4.26 8.00
N VAL A 9 -6.72 -3.97 8.51
CA VAL A 9 -5.45 -4.16 7.79
C VAL A 9 -5.23 -5.63 7.48
N GLU A 10 -5.41 -6.52 8.45
CA GLU A 10 -5.27 -7.97 8.23
C GLU A 10 -6.25 -8.49 7.17
N ASN A 11 -7.50 -8.06 7.20
CA ASN A 11 -8.50 -8.43 6.21
C ASN A 11 -8.13 -7.95 4.79
N LEU A 12 -7.54 -6.76 4.66
CA LEU A 12 -7.08 -6.25 3.37
C LEU A 12 -5.84 -7.00 2.88
N LEU A 13 -4.89 -7.32 3.76
CA LEU A 13 -3.73 -8.14 3.39
C LEU A 13 -4.15 -9.53 2.92
N ALA A 14 -5.14 -10.14 3.59
CA ALA A 14 -5.69 -11.43 3.19
C ALA A 14 -6.41 -11.39 1.83
N SER A 15 -6.98 -10.23 1.43
CA SER A 15 -7.64 -10.10 0.13
C SER A 15 -6.68 -9.75 -1.01
N LEU A 16 -5.51 -9.18 -0.68
CA LEU A 16 -4.45 -8.85 -1.64
C LEU A 16 -3.49 -10.03 -1.89
N ASP A 17 -3.39 -10.98 -0.96
CA ASP A 17 -2.52 -12.15 -1.11
C ASP A 17 -2.88 -12.96 -2.37
N ARG A 18 -1.95 -12.94 -3.34
CA ARG A 18 -2.06 -13.64 -4.62
C ARG A 18 -1.07 -14.79 -4.75
N SER A 19 -0.12 -14.92 -3.84
CA SER A 19 0.97 -15.90 -3.94
C SER A 19 0.45 -17.34 -3.89
N GLY A 20 -0.65 -17.60 -3.16
CA GLY A 20 -1.15 -18.96 -2.94
C GLY A 20 -0.17 -19.83 -2.14
N ALA A 21 0.91 -19.23 -1.63
CA ALA A 21 1.89 -19.91 -0.80
C ALA A 21 1.28 -20.32 0.53
N ALA A 22 1.80 -21.42 1.07
CA ALA A 22 1.39 -21.87 2.39
C ALA A 22 1.77 -20.82 3.46
N PRO A 23 0.90 -20.59 4.47
CA PRO A 23 1.21 -19.71 5.58
C PRO A 23 2.55 -20.08 6.24
N GLY A 24 3.36 -19.09 6.57
CA GLY A 24 4.66 -19.27 7.23
C GLY A 24 5.84 -19.58 6.29
N THR A 25 5.61 -19.62 4.97
CA THR A 25 6.70 -19.69 3.99
C THR A 25 7.38 -18.32 3.81
N ALA A 26 8.62 -18.33 3.31
CA ALA A 26 9.33 -17.11 2.96
C ALA A 26 8.60 -16.32 1.84
N GLU A 27 7.95 -17.03 0.92
CA GLU A 27 7.17 -16.43 -0.16
C GLU A 27 5.93 -15.69 0.38
N ALA A 28 5.15 -16.32 1.26
CA ALA A 28 4.01 -15.67 1.91
C ALA A 28 4.44 -14.44 2.75
N ALA A 29 5.62 -14.50 3.39
CA ALA A 29 6.17 -13.37 4.13
C ALA A 29 6.60 -12.22 3.21
N ALA A 30 7.22 -12.53 2.06
CA ALA A 30 7.63 -11.55 1.07
C ALA A 30 6.43 -10.86 0.42
N GLU A 31 5.40 -11.63 0.05
CA GLU A 31 4.14 -11.10 -0.50
C GLU A 31 3.44 -10.18 0.51
N ARG A 32 3.37 -10.59 1.77
CA ARG A 32 2.82 -9.76 2.84
C ARG A 32 3.61 -8.45 3.01
N ALA A 33 4.94 -8.51 2.98
CA ALA A 33 5.78 -7.32 3.08
C ALA A 33 5.56 -6.36 1.90
N SER A 34 5.47 -6.89 0.69
CA SER A 34 5.14 -6.12 -0.52
C SER A 34 3.78 -5.43 -0.41
N ASN A 35 2.74 -6.15 0.02
CA ASN A 35 1.40 -5.59 0.19
C ASN A 35 1.35 -4.50 1.27
N LEU A 36 2.06 -4.67 2.38
CA LEU A 36 2.20 -3.65 3.43
C LEU A 36 2.93 -2.39 2.92
N ASP A 37 4.01 -2.57 2.16
CA ASP A 37 4.76 -1.45 1.57
C ASP A 37 3.89 -0.65 0.60
N MET A 38 3.14 -1.32 -0.27
CA MET A 38 2.21 -0.68 -1.19
C MET A 38 1.12 0.11 -0.44
N MET A 39 0.54 -0.48 0.61
CA MET A 39 -0.44 0.20 1.46
C MET A 39 0.15 1.45 2.12
N ALA A 40 1.36 1.36 2.66
CA ALA A 40 2.04 2.49 3.29
C ALA A 40 2.28 3.63 2.30
N HIS A 41 2.74 3.33 1.08
CA HIS A 41 2.90 4.33 0.01
C HIS A 41 1.58 4.99 -0.36
N ALA A 42 0.51 4.21 -0.58
CA ALA A 42 -0.80 4.74 -0.98
C ALA A 42 -1.41 5.63 0.11
N ILE A 43 -1.41 5.15 1.36
CA ILE A 43 -1.96 5.90 2.50
C ILE A 43 -1.12 7.15 2.76
N GLY A 44 0.21 7.03 2.72
CA GLY A 44 1.13 8.15 2.88
C GLY A 44 0.89 9.24 1.85
N ALA A 45 0.72 8.88 0.58
CA ALA A 45 0.40 9.81 -0.50
C ALA A 45 -0.88 10.59 -0.23
N ILE A 46 -1.95 9.90 0.20
CA ILE A 46 -3.24 10.52 0.53
C ILE A 46 -3.08 11.49 1.71
N VAL A 47 -2.42 11.06 2.79
CA VAL A 47 -2.21 11.89 3.99
C VAL A 47 -1.40 13.14 3.67
N LEU A 48 -0.30 12.99 2.92
CA LEU A 48 0.55 14.11 2.50
C LEU A 48 -0.20 15.07 1.57
N SER A 49 -0.89 14.56 0.55
CA SER A 49 -1.68 15.36 -0.39
C SER A 49 -2.80 16.16 0.31
N ARG A 50 -3.49 15.55 1.28
CA ARG A 50 -4.54 16.23 2.08
C ARG A 50 -4.00 17.23 3.09
N SER A 51 -2.71 17.20 3.38
CA SER A 51 -2.05 18.19 4.22
C SER A 51 -1.68 19.45 3.43
N CYS A 52 -1.78 19.42 2.09
CA CYS A 52 -1.59 20.58 1.23
C CYS A 52 -2.88 21.43 1.13
N PRO A 53 -2.76 22.74 0.85
CA PRO A 53 -3.90 23.58 0.46
C PRO A 53 -4.63 23.04 -0.78
N ASN A 54 -5.94 23.30 -0.89
CA ASN A 54 -6.81 22.73 -1.94
C ASN A 54 -6.34 22.95 -3.39
N ASP A 55 -5.65 24.05 -3.68
CA ASP A 55 -5.16 24.40 -5.03
C ASP A 55 -3.64 24.25 -5.18
N SER A 56 -3.00 23.52 -4.26
CA SER A 56 -1.55 23.34 -4.29
C SER A 56 -1.16 22.31 -5.36
N PRO A 57 -0.32 22.66 -6.35
CA PRO A 57 0.17 21.70 -7.34
C PRO A 57 0.98 20.55 -6.71
N LEU A 58 1.56 20.78 -5.52
CA LEU A 58 2.26 19.76 -4.76
C LEU A 58 1.34 18.59 -4.34
N ALA A 59 0.06 18.87 -4.07
CA ALA A 59 -0.90 17.86 -3.66
C ALA A 59 -1.12 16.81 -4.76
N ASP A 60 -1.17 17.26 -6.01
CA ASP A 60 -1.32 16.42 -7.19
C ASP A 60 0.00 15.71 -7.54
N GLU A 61 1.13 16.40 -7.41
CA GLU A 61 2.46 15.83 -7.62
C GLU A 61 2.73 14.65 -6.69
N ILE A 62 2.41 14.77 -5.40
CA ILE A 62 2.56 13.69 -4.41
C ILE A 62 1.77 12.45 -4.85
N ILE A 63 0.51 12.62 -5.24
CA ILE A 63 -0.33 11.51 -5.68
C ILE A 63 0.23 10.88 -6.97
N ALA A 64 0.66 11.70 -7.93
CA ALA A 64 1.21 11.21 -9.18
C ALA A 64 2.48 10.37 -8.96
N VAL A 65 3.45 10.91 -8.23
CA VAL A 65 4.72 10.22 -7.95
C VAL A 65 4.48 8.92 -7.19
N CYS A 66 3.71 8.95 -6.10
CA CYS A 66 3.46 7.74 -5.32
C CYS A 66 2.67 6.69 -6.10
N ARG A 67 1.68 7.09 -6.91
CA ARG A 67 0.93 6.16 -7.77
C ARG A 67 1.86 5.50 -8.79
N ASP A 68 2.73 6.25 -9.43
CA ASP A 68 3.63 5.72 -10.46
C ASP A 68 4.63 4.73 -9.86
N GLN A 69 5.14 5.00 -8.65
CA GLN A 69 6.00 4.06 -7.91
C GLN A 69 5.27 2.76 -7.55
N ILE A 70 4.01 2.84 -7.08
CA ILE A 70 3.19 1.66 -6.80
C ILE A 70 2.94 0.84 -8.07
N LEU A 71 2.62 1.48 -9.19
CA LEU A 71 2.42 0.77 -10.46
C LEU A 71 3.70 0.09 -10.92
N SER A 72 4.85 0.75 -10.76
CA SER A 72 6.15 0.17 -11.08
C SER A 72 6.48 -1.04 -10.21
N SER A 73 6.14 -1.03 -8.91
CA SER A 73 6.40 -2.20 -8.04
C SER A 73 5.52 -3.38 -8.41
N LEU A 74 4.26 -3.14 -8.79
CA LEU A 74 3.35 -4.18 -9.26
C LEU A 74 3.80 -4.79 -10.60
N GLN A 75 4.38 -3.98 -11.49
CA GLN A 75 4.94 -4.48 -12.75
C GLN A 75 6.21 -5.31 -12.54
N ALA A 76 7.01 -5.01 -11.52
CA ALA A 76 8.20 -5.79 -11.17
C ALA A 76 7.87 -7.15 -10.53
N SER A 77 6.65 -7.29 -9.97
CA SER A 77 6.17 -8.51 -9.31
C SER A 77 5.29 -9.41 -10.21
N ASN A 78 5.03 -9.03 -11.47
CA ASN A 78 4.34 -9.86 -12.49
C ASN A 78 5.33 -10.43 -13.50
#